data_AF-A0ABD1WGX6-F1
#
_entry.id   AF-A0ABD1WGX6-F1
#
_cell.length_a   1.000
_cell.length_b   1.000
_cell.length_c   1.000
_cell.angle_alpha   90.00
_cell.angle_beta   90.00
_cell.angle_gamma   90.00
#
_symmetry.space_group_name_H-M   'P 1'
#
loop_
_entity.id
_entity.type
_entity.pdbx_description
1 polymer ?
#
loop_
_entity_poly.entity_id
_entity_poly.type
_entity_poly.pdbx_seq_one_letter_code
_entity_poly.pdbx_strand_id
1 'polypeptide(L)'
;MKSSVNYTFEVQVMSAEKLSFLLPAVFTIGPHIDDEASLLKYAKLLSPPNKLSNHVIELVQGIIEGETRVLAVSMTMEQIFKGTKEFKQEVFEKVQLELNQFWLLIYNANVKQLVDVRGHEYFSYLGQRTQMGEVGSKEGQTLQNAAKVDAETKIISTQRQGEGKKKKKSR
;
A
#
# COMPACT_ATOMS: atom_id res chain seq x y z
N MET A 1 -23.59 14.44 18.45
CA MET A 1 -22.26 15.06 18.29
C MET A 1 -21.49 14.24 17.26
N LYS A 2 -21.08 14.82 16.12
CA LYS A 2 -20.22 14.10 15.15
C LYS A 2 -18.77 14.22 15.63
N SER A 3 -18.29 13.26 16.42
CA SER A 3 -16.92 13.27 16.95
C SER A 3 -15.91 12.54 16.05
N SER A 4 -16.35 11.98 14.92
CA SER A 4 -15.52 11.24 13.96
C SER A 4 -15.11 12.09 12.75
N VAL A 5 -13.96 11.74 12.17
CA VAL A 5 -13.37 12.35 10.97
C VAL A 5 -13.17 11.27 9.92
N ASN A 6 -13.45 11.60 8.66
CA ASN A 6 -13.21 10.70 7.53
C ASN A 6 -11.83 10.99 6.91
N TYR A 7 -11.00 9.96 6.87
CA TYR A 7 -9.67 9.98 6.27
C TYR A 7 -9.73 9.23 4.95
N THR A 8 -9.62 9.95 3.84
CA THR A 8 -9.48 9.36 2.52
C THR A 8 -8.01 9.34 2.15
N PHE A 9 -7.51 8.20 1.70
CA PHE A 9 -6.14 8.07 1.27
C PHE A 9 -6.02 7.10 0.09
N GLU A 10 -4.92 7.27 -0.62
CA GLU A 10 -4.48 6.40 -1.71
C GLU A 10 -3.02 6.09 -1.45
N VAL A 11 -2.75 4.95 -0.81
CA VAL A 11 -1.38 4.58 -0.45
C VAL A 11 -0.77 3.77 -1.58
N GLN A 12 0.35 4.24 -2.12
CA GLN A 12 1.18 3.44 -2.99
C GLN A 12 2.04 2.49 -2.14
N VAL A 13 1.82 1.20 -2.31
CA VAL A 13 2.53 0.13 -1.62
C VAL A 13 3.22 -0.80 -2.62
N MET A 14 4.04 -1.69 -2.08
CA MET A 14 4.85 -2.62 -2.85
C MET A 14 4.76 -4.01 -2.23
N SER A 15 4.54 -5.04 -3.04
CA SER A 15 4.53 -6.43 -2.60
C SER A 15 5.93 -6.96 -2.27
N ALA A 16 6.02 -8.17 -1.70
CA ALA A 16 7.28 -8.89 -1.51
C ALA A 16 8.09 -9.08 -2.82
N GLU A 17 7.39 -9.12 -3.96
CA GLU A 17 7.96 -9.29 -5.30
C GLU A 17 8.35 -7.95 -5.96
N LYS A 18 8.29 -6.85 -5.21
CA LYS A 18 8.55 -5.49 -5.68
C LYS A 18 7.55 -4.97 -6.72
N LEU A 19 6.36 -5.55 -6.78
CA LEU A 19 5.27 -5.07 -7.63
C LEU A 19 4.52 -3.97 -6.90
N SER A 20 4.43 -2.80 -7.53
CA SER A 20 3.78 -1.63 -6.93
C SER A 20 2.29 -1.61 -7.25
N PHE A 21 1.49 -1.11 -6.31
CA PHE A 21 0.06 -0.88 -6.48
C PHE A 21 -0.47 0.20 -5.55
N LEU A 22 -1.71 0.63 -5.78
CA LEU A 22 -2.43 1.60 -4.97
C LEU A 22 -3.51 0.91 -4.15
N LEU A 23 -3.56 1.28 -2.87
CA LEU A 23 -4.64 0.96 -1.94
C LEU A 23 -5.48 2.22 -1.68
N PRO A 24 -6.56 2.45 -2.45
CA PRO A 24 -7.50 3.51 -2.14
C PRO A 24 -8.45 3.07 -1.03
N ALA A 25 -8.52 3.84 0.05
CA ALA A 25 -9.42 3.54 1.15
C ALA A 25 -9.93 4.79 1.89
N VAL A 26 -11.03 4.60 2.61
CA VAL A 26 -11.65 5.64 3.46
C VAL A 26 -11.86 5.07 4.85
N PHE A 27 -11.32 5.73 5.86
CA PHE A 27 -11.41 5.34 7.26
C PHE A 27 -12.18 6.41 8.04
N THR A 28 -13.17 6.01 8.82
CA THR A 28 -13.88 6.89 9.75
C THR A 28 -13.31 6.65 11.14
N ILE A 29 -12.57 7.62 11.67
CA ILE A 29 -11.82 7.49 12.93
C ILE A 29 -12.26 8.57 13.92
N GLY A 30 -12.33 8.25 15.19
CA GLY A 30 -12.59 9.19 16.28
C GLY A 30 -12.24 8.61 17.65
N PRO A 31 -12.49 9.34 18.75
CA PRO A 31 -12.19 8.86 20.10
C PRO A 31 -13.18 7.78 20.56
N HIS A 32 -12.82 7.03 21.60
CA HIS A 32 -13.81 6.20 22.29
C HIS A 32 -14.83 7.11 23.01
N ILE A 33 -16.10 7.09 22.57
CA ILE A 33 -17.13 8.03 23.08
C ILE A 33 -17.57 7.73 24.51
N ASP A 34 -17.48 6.49 24.94
CA ASP A 34 -17.87 6.08 26.30
C ASP A 34 -16.70 6.21 27.30
N ASP A 35 -15.52 6.63 26.83
CA ASP A 35 -14.37 6.89 27.69
C ASP A 35 -14.10 8.40 27.76
N GLU A 36 -14.46 9.00 28.88
CA GLU A 36 -14.27 10.42 29.15
C GLU A 36 -12.78 10.83 29.06
N ALA A 37 -11.86 9.94 29.41
CA ALA A 37 -10.43 10.22 29.29
C ALA A 37 -9.97 10.29 27.82
N SER A 38 -10.49 9.39 26.97
CA SER A 38 -10.27 9.43 25.52
C SER A 38 -10.83 10.71 24.90
N LEU A 39 -12.05 11.11 25.29
CA LEU A 39 -12.67 12.36 24.84
C LEU A 39 -11.83 13.59 25.21
N LEU A 40 -11.33 13.64 26.45
CA LEU A 40 -10.50 14.76 26.91
C LEU A 40 -9.16 14.84 26.17
N LYS A 41 -8.51 13.69 25.93
CA LYS A 41 -7.25 13.62 25.17
C LYS A 41 -7.46 14.02 23.72
N TYR A 42 -8.54 13.57 23.10
CA TYR A 42 -8.92 13.95 21.74
C TYR A 42 -9.25 15.44 21.64
N ALA A 43 -9.98 16.00 22.61
CA ALA A 43 -10.25 17.44 22.66
C ALA A 43 -8.95 18.26 22.78
N LYS A 44 -7.97 17.80 23.56
CA LYS A 44 -6.63 18.43 23.64
C LYS A 44 -5.86 18.34 22.31
N LEU A 45 -5.96 17.21 21.62
CA LEU A 45 -5.36 17.01 20.30
C LEU A 45 -5.98 17.92 19.22
N LEU A 46 -7.27 18.23 19.35
CA LEU A 46 -8.00 19.08 18.40
C LEU A 46 -7.99 20.58 18.73
N SER A 47 -7.75 20.97 19.99
CA SER A 47 -7.79 22.37 20.41
C SER A 47 -6.50 23.11 20.02
N PRO A 48 -6.53 24.11 19.12
CA PRO A 48 -5.35 24.92 18.82
C PRO A 48 -5.27 26.14 19.78
N PRO A 49 -4.09 26.76 19.86
CA PRO A 49 -4.06 28.22 19.66
C PRO A 49 -3.54 28.57 18.27
N ASN A 50 -2.73 27.71 17.62
CA ASN A 50 -2.23 27.88 16.25
C ASN A 50 -1.54 26.58 15.77
N LYS A 51 -1.87 26.10 14.56
CA LYS A 51 -1.15 25.08 13.74
C LYS A 51 -1.16 23.59 14.13
N LEU A 52 -1.81 23.16 15.21
CA LEU A 52 -1.77 21.73 15.65
C LEU A 52 -2.84 20.80 15.05
N SER A 53 -3.90 21.32 14.40
CA SER A 53 -4.98 20.49 13.84
C SER A 53 -4.54 19.56 12.72
N ASN A 54 -3.45 19.89 12.01
CA ASN A 54 -2.88 19.01 10.98
C ASN A 54 -2.13 17.83 11.57
N HIS A 55 -1.64 17.95 12.81
CA HIS A 55 -0.76 16.94 13.40
C HIS A 55 -1.47 15.61 13.63
N VAL A 56 -2.73 15.63 14.07
CA VAL A 56 -3.53 14.41 14.24
C VAL A 56 -3.81 13.77 12.88
N ILE A 57 -4.08 14.58 11.86
CA ILE A 57 -4.35 14.08 10.52
C ILE A 57 -3.09 13.43 9.93
N GLU A 58 -1.95 14.09 10.04
CA GLU A 58 -0.64 13.57 9.61
C GLU A 58 -0.26 12.30 10.39
N LEU A 59 -0.52 12.26 11.70
CA LEU A 59 -0.30 11.08 12.53
C LEU A 59 -1.13 9.89 12.05
N VAL A 60 -2.44 10.08 11.90
CA VAL A 60 -3.36 9.03 11.45
C VAL A 60 -2.98 8.55 10.05
N GLN A 61 -2.69 9.47 9.12
CA GLN A 61 -2.22 9.12 7.78
C GLN A 61 -0.90 8.34 7.81
N GLY A 62 0.06 8.78 8.64
CA GLY A 62 1.36 8.13 8.78
C GLY A 62 1.27 6.71 9.33
N ILE A 63 0.41 6.49 10.34
CA ILE A 63 0.11 5.15 10.88
C ILE A 63 -0.47 4.27 9.78
N ILE A 64 -1.50 4.76 9.09
CA ILE A 64 -2.18 3.96 8.08
C ILE A 64 -1.24 3.60 6.92
N GLU A 65 -0.49 4.57 6.41
CA GLU A 65 0.49 4.34 5.35
C GLU A 65 1.60 3.37 5.82
N GLY A 66 2.14 3.58 7.01
CA GLY A 66 3.22 2.76 7.57
C GLY A 66 2.82 1.31 7.71
N GLU A 67 1.72 1.04 8.41
CA GLU A 67 1.24 -0.32 8.67
C GLU A 67 0.82 -1.04 7.39
N THR A 68 0.16 -0.33 6.47
CA THR A 68 -0.22 -0.90 5.17
C THR A 68 1.04 -1.30 4.38
N ARG A 69 2.08 -0.47 4.39
CA ARG A 69 3.32 -0.73 3.65
C ARG A 69 4.08 -1.92 4.24
N VAL A 70 4.16 -2.02 5.56
CA VAL A 70 4.80 -3.14 6.26
C VAL A 70 4.11 -4.46 5.88
N LEU A 71 2.77 -4.47 5.88
CA LEU A 71 2.00 -5.65 5.52
C LEU A 71 2.14 -6.00 4.03
N ALA A 72 2.08 -5.02 3.13
CA ALA A 72 2.21 -5.28 1.70
C ALA A 72 3.57 -5.93 1.35
N VAL A 73 4.65 -5.49 1.98
CA VAL A 73 6.01 -6.02 1.73
C VAL A 73 6.17 -7.47 2.16
N SER A 74 5.35 -7.99 3.08
CA SER A 74 5.44 -9.38 3.54
C SER A 74 4.64 -10.37 2.67
N MET A 75 3.80 -9.88 1.76
CA MET A 75 2.89 -10.70 0.97
C MET A 75 3.24 -10.67 -0.52
N THR A 76 3.03 -11.77 -1.22
CA THR A 76 3.12 -11.80 -2.69
C THR A 76 1.92 -11.08 -3.30
N MET A 77 2.07 -10.60 -4.54
CA MET A 77 0.97 -9.92 -5.23
C MET A 77 -0.24 -10.84 -5.44
N GLU A 78 0.02 -12.12 -5.64
CA GLU A 78 -1.01 -13.14 -5.74
C GLU A 78 -1.77 -13.35 -4.43
N GLN A 79 -1.07 -13.38 -3.30
CA GLN A 79 -1.71 -13.47 -1.97
C GLN A 79 -2.57 -12.24 -1.69
N ILE A 80 -2.08 -11.05 -2.03
CA ILE A 80 -2.82 -9.79 -1.89
C ILE A 80 -4.08 -9.82 -2.77
N PHE A 81 -3.98 -10.33 -4.00
CA PHE A 81 -5.12 -10.41 -4.92
C PHE A 81 -6.14 -11.48 -4.50
N LYS A 82 -5.71 -12.74 -4.34
CA LYS A 82 -6.59 -13.86 -3.96
C LYS A 82 -7.19 -13.65 -2.57
N GLY A 83 -6.40 -13.12 -1.65
CA GLY A 83 -6.77 -12.82 -0.27
C GLY A 83 -7.17 -11.36 -0.05
N THR A 84 -7.80 -10.70 -1.03
CA THR A 84 -8.13 -9.26 -0.92
C THR A 84 -8.95 -8.95 0.34
N LYS A 85 -9.80 -9.88 0.81
CA LYS A 85 -10.59 -9.67 2.04
C LYS A 85 -9.71 -9.78 3.29
N GLU A 86 -8.85 -10.79 3.33
CA GLU A 86 -7.92 -11.09 4.40
C GLU A 86 -6.90 -9.96 4.54
N PHE A 87 -6.32 -9.49 3.41
CA PHE A 87 -5.44 -8.34 3.38
C PHE A 87 -6.13 -7.08 3.94
N LYS A 88 -7.36 -6.79 3.52
CA LYS A 88 -8.13 -5.65 4.04
C LYS A 88 -8.37 -5.74 5.54
N GLN A 89 -8.69 -6.94 6.02
CA GLN A 89 -8.92 -7.20 7.43
C GLN A 89 -7.63 -7.03 8.24
N GLU A 90 -6.51 -7.53 7.75
CA GLU A 90 -5.23 -7.41 8.43
C GLU A 90 -4.72 -5.96 8.45
N VAL A 91 -4.88 -5.20 7.36
CA VAL A 91 -4.63 -3.74 7.37
C VAL A 91 -5.46 -3.07 8.47
N PHE A 92 -6.76 -3.39 8.56
CA PHE A 92 -7.63 -2.81 9.59
C PHE A 92 -7.14 -3.12 11.01
N GLU A 93 -6.81 -4.38 11.29
CA GLU A 93 -6.37 -4.83 12.61
C GLU A 93 -5.04 -4.18 13.04
N LYS A 94 -4.07 -4.11 12.13
CA LYS A 94 -2.76 -3.48 12.38
C LYS A 94 -2.89 -1.99 12.64
N VAL A 95 -3.66 -1.29 11.80
CA VAL A 95 -3.91 0.14 11.96
C VAL A 95 -4.66 0.42 13.27
N GLN A 96 -5.67 -0.37 13.62
CA GLN A 96 -6.39 -0.19 14.88
C GLN A 96 -5.48 -0.38 16.09
N LEU A 97 -4.58 -1.36 16.05
CA LEU A 97 -3.63 -1.62 17.13
C LEU A 97 -2.74 -0.40 17.40
N GLU A 98 -2.22 0.25 16.36
CA GLU A 98 -1.42 1.47 16.48
C GLU A 98 -2.26 2.66 16.96
N LEU A 99 -3.47 2.83 16.43
CA LEU A 99 -4.39 3.92 16.84
C LEU A 99 -4.84 3.82 18.30
N ASN A 100 -4.88 2.62 18.88
CA ASN A 100 -5.21 2.43 20.30
C ASN A 100 -4.26 3.20 21.24
N GLN A 101 -2.99 3.38 20.85
CA GLN A 101 -2.00 4.14 21.62
C GLN A 101 -2.37 5.63 21.73
N PHE A 102 -3.17 6.11 20.78
CA PHE A 102 -3.67 7.49 20.71
C PHE A 102 -5.14 7.59 21.12
N TRP A 103 -5.71 6.52 21.70
CA TRP A 103 -7.12 6.48 22.14
C TRP A 103 -8.11 6.73 20.98
N LEU A 104 -7.69 6.37 19.77
CA LEU A 104 -8.48 6.50 18.55
C LEU A 104 -9.03 5.14 18.12
N LEU A 105 -10.26 5.17 17.60
CA LEU A 105 -11.02 4.03 17.16
C LEU A 105 -11.43 4.23 15.71
N ILE A 106 -11.23 3.19 14.89
CA ILE A 106 -11.80 3.08 13.56
C ILE A 106 -13.24 2.62 13.71
N TYR A 107 -14.19 3.50 13.42
CA TYR A 107 -15.61 3.14 13.36
C TYR A 107 -15.97 2.42 12.07
N ASN A 108 -15.28 2.74 10.97
CA ASN A 108 -15.51 2.15 9.66
C ASN A 108 -14.23 2.23 8.82
N ALA A 109 -13.95 1.19 8.04
CA ALA A 109 -12.97 1.24 6.96
C ALA A 109 -13.59 0.68 5.69
N ASN A 110 -13.50 1.46 4.60
CA ASN A 110 -13.90 1.03 3.27
C ASN A 110 -12.67 1.06 2.37
N VAL A 111 -12.08 -0.12 2.17
CA VAL A 111 -11.01 -0.31 1.21
C VAL A 111 -11.62 -0.64 -0.15
N LYS A 112 -11.32 0.19 -1.14
CA LYS A 112 -11.83 0.03 -2.52
C LYS A 112 -11.05 -1.08 -3.26
N GLN A 113 -11.27 -1.19 -4.56
CA GLN A 113 -10.51 -2.12 -5.39
C GLN A 113 -9.05 -1.66 -5.49
N LEU A 114 -8.12 -2.61 -5.46
CA LEU A 114 -6.70 -2.35 -5.68
C LEU A 114 -6.49 -1.85 -7.11
N VAL A 115 -5.63 -0.86 -7.28
CA VAL A 115 -5.38 -0.23 -8.57
C VAL A 115 -3.91 -0.39 -8.94
N ASP A 116 -3.68 -0.78 -10.19
CA ASP A 116 -2.36 -0.83 -10.80
C ASP A 116 -1.73 0.58 -10.84
N VAL A 117 -0.44 0.70 -10.56
CA VAL A 117 0.30 1.94 -10.87
C VAL A 117 0.75 1.93 -12.34
N ARG A 118 0.95 3.11 -12.92
CA ARG A 118 1.43 3.22 -14.32
C ARG A 118 2.70 2.40 -14.54
N GLY A 119 2.70 1.55 -15.56
CA GLY A 119 3.82 0.66 -15.90
C GLY A 119 3.75 -0.74 -15.25
N HIS A 120 2.77 -1.00 -14.38
CA HIS A 120 2.53 -2.29 -13.74
C HIS A 120 1.08 -2.72 -13.95
N GLU A 121 0.77 -3.56 -14.94
CA GLU A 121 -0.61 -3.93 -15.33
C GLU A 121 -1.09 -5.26 -14.72
N TYR A 122 -0.67 -5.55 -13.49
CA TYR A 122 -0.85 -6.89 -12.90
C TYR A 122 -2.32 -7.20 -12.60
N PHE A 123 -3.05 -6.30 -11.96
CA PHE A 123 -4.47 -6.51 -11.64
C PHE A 123 -5.34 -6.51 -12.89
N SER A 124 -5.02 -5.67 -13.87
CA SER A 124 -5.69 -5.60 -15.15
C SER A 124 -5.58 -6.95 -15.90
N TYR A 125 -4.37 -7.52 -15.94
CA TYR A 125 -4.11 -8.83 -16.53
C TYR A 125 -4.79 -9.98 -15.79
N LEU A 126 -4.71 -10.02 -14.45
CA LEU A 126 -5.37 -11.05 -13.65
C LEU A 126 -6.90 -11.00 -13.77
N GLY A 127 -7.48 -9.80 -13.84
CA GLY A 127 -8.91 -9.62 -14.04
C GLY A 127 -9.39 -10.24 -15.36
N GLN A 128 -8.67 -10.01 -16.45
CA GLN A 128 -8.96 -10.64 -17.75
C GLN A 128 -8.85 -12.17 -17.68
N ARG A 129 -7.78 -12.72 -17.09
CA ARG A 129 -7.60 -14.18 -17.01
C ARG A 129 -8.62 -14.88 -16.12
N THR A 130 -9.10 -14.19 -15.08
CA THR A 130 -10.17 -14.71 -14.21
C THR A 130 -11.50 -14.76 -14.97
N GLN A 131 -11.81 -13.74 -15.77
CA GLN A 131 -12.99 -13.74 -16.66
C GLN A 131 -12.91 -14.82 -17.74
N MET A 132 -11.70 -15.17 -18.20
CA MET A 132 -11.47 -16.21 -19.20
C MET A 132 -11.38 -17.63 -18.62
N GLY A 133 -11.41 -17.81 -17.29
CA GLY A 133 -11.41 -19.13 -16.62
C GLY A 133 -10.05 -19.86 -16.60
N GLU A 134 -8.92 -19.18 -16.86
CA GLU A 134 -7.62 -19.82 -17.14
C GLU A 134 -6.66 -19.92 -15.93
N VAL A 135 -7.15 -19.74 -14.71
CA VAL A 135 -6.30 -19.58 -13.51
C VAL A 135 -5.52 -20.86 -13.13
N GLY A 136 -5.84 -22.03 -13.70
CA GLY A 136 -5.26 -23.30 -13.26
C GLY A 136 -4.03 -23.87 -13.99
N SER A 137 -3.57 -23.34 -15.13
CA SER A 137 -2.65 -24.13 -15.99
C SER A 137 -1.28 -23.53 -16.37
N LYS A 138 -0.92 -22.29 -16.02
CA LYS A 138 0.36 -21.70 -16.49
C LYS A 138 1.10 -20.83 -15.45
N GLU A 139 1.06 -21.21 -14.18
CA GLU A 139 1.76 -20.51 -13.08
C GLU A 139 3.29 -20.45 -13.27
N GLY A 140 3.89 -21.35 -14.06
CA GLY A 140 5.35 -21.37 -14.30
C GLY A 140 5.88 -20.37 -15.34
N GLN A 141 5.04 -19.78 -16.20
CA GLN A 141 5.52 -19.03 -17.38
C GLN A 141 5.69 -17.52 -17.11
N THR A 142 4.97 -16.97 -16.12
CA THR A 142 5.04 -15.56 -15.75
C THR A 142 6.32 -15.21 -14.99
N LEU A 143 6.79 -16.11 -14.10
CA LEU A 143 8.09 -15.99 -13.43
C LEU A 143 9.25 -16.02 -14.44
N GLN A 144 9.15 -16.83 -15.50
CA GLN A 144 10.17 -16.89 -16.56
C GLN A 144 10.23 -15.61 -17.39
N ASN A 145 9.08 -14.96 -17.63
CA ASN A 145 9.06 -13.73 -18.43
C ASN A 145 9.54 -12.52 -17.62
N ALA A 146 9.19 -12.40 -16.34
CA ALA A 146 9.72 -11.35 -15.46
C ALA A 146 11.24 -11.50 -15.22
N ALA A 147 11.72 -12.73 -15.02
CA ALA A 147 13.15 -13.02 -14.89
C ALA A 147 13.93 -12.79 -16.19
N LYS A 148 13.33 -13.04 -17.37
CA LYS A 148 13.96 -12.75 -18.67
C LYS A 148 14.13 -11.26 -18.91
N VAL A 149 13.15 -10.43 -18.54
CA VAL A 149 13.24 -8.97 -18.70
C VAL A 149 14.39 -8.38 -17.85
N ASP A 150 14.59 -8.89 -16.63
CA ASP A 150 15.72 -8.46 -15.78
C ASP A 150 17.09 -8.94 -16.32
N ALA A 151 17.14 -10.18 -16.83
CA ALA A 151 18.36 -10.74 -17.44
C ALA A 151 18.76 -10.02 -18.74
N GLU A 152 17.82 -9.69 -19.61
CA GLU A 152 18.08 -8.96 -20.86
C GLU A 152 18.55 -7.51 -20.60
N THR A 153 18.03 -6.87 -19.54
CA THR A 153 18.45 -5.52 -19.13
C THR A 153 19.91 -5.50 -18.62
N LYS A 154 20.37 -6.59 -18.00
CA LYS A 154 21.77 -6.75 -17.54
C LYS A 154 22.76 -6.99 -18.69
N ILE A 155 22.35 -7.70 -19.75
CA ILE A 155 23.23 -7.98 -20.90
C ILE A 155 23.47 -6.72 -21.73
N ILE A 156 22.43 -5.90 -21.92
CA ILE A 156 22.53 -4.65 -22.70
C ILE A 156 23.41 -3.60 -22.01
N SER A 157 23.38 -3.52 -20.67
CA SER A 157 24.24 -2.58 -19.92
C SER A 157 25.72 -2.98 -19.97
N THR A 158 26.00 -4.28 -19.99
CA THR A 158 27.37 -4.82 -20.06
C THR A 158 27.98 -4.64 -21.46
N GLN A 159 27.20 -4.79 -22.54
CA GLN A 159 27.67 -4.50 -23.90
C GLN A 159 27.89 -3.00 -24.16
N ARG A 160 27.04 -2.12 -23.63
CA ARG A 160 27.22 -0.65 -23.78
C ARG A 160 28.43 -0.11 -23.02
N GLN A 161 28.86 -0.72 -21.91
CA GLN A 161 30.11 -0.34 -21.24
C GLN A 161 31.38 -0.89 -21.93
N GLY A 162 31.28 -2.00 -22.67
CA GLY A 162 32.39 -2.56 -23.45
C GLY A 162 32.79 -1.70 -24.66
N GLU A 163 31.81 -1.10 -25.35
CA GLU A 163 32.06 -0.26 -26.53
C GLU A 163 32.58 1.15 -26.17
N GLY A 164 32.19 1.69 -25.01
CA GLY A 164 32.67 2.98 -24.51
C GLY A 164 34.17 3.02 -24.19
N LYS A 165 34.79 1.87 -23.85
CA LYS A 165 36.23 1.78 -23.57
C LYS A 165 37.10 1.61 -24.83
N LYS A 166 36.56 1.11 -25.95
CA LYS A 166 37.33 1.00 -27.21
C LYS A 166 37.47 2.34 -27.94
N LYS A 167 36.54 3.29 -27.76
CA LYS A 167 36.57 4.59 -28.45
C LYS A 167 37.46 5.67 -27.81
N LYS A 168 38.02 5.44 -26.61
CA LYS A 168 38.94 6.37 -25.92
C LYS A 168 40.43 6.07 -26.08
N LYS A 169 40.81 5.02 -26.83
CA LYS A 169 42.21 4.68 -27.14
C LYS A 169 42.65 5.05 -28.56
N SER A 170 41.82 5.76 -29.31
CA SER A 170 42.15 6.22 -30.67
C SER A 170 41.74 7.68 -30.83
N ARG A 171 42.43 8.55 -30.09
CA ARG A 171 42.70 9.95 -30.44
C ARG A 171 44.00 10.36 -29.76
#